data_AF-A0A962TBD1-F1
#
_entry.id   AF-A0A962TBD1-F1
#
_cell.length_a   1.000
_cell.length_b   1.000
_cell.length_c   1.000
_cell.angle_alpha   90.00
_cell.angle_beta   90.00
_cell.angle_gamma   90.00
#
_symmetry.space_group_name_H-M   'P 1'
#
loop_
_entity.id
_entity.type
_entity.pdbx_description
1 polymer ?
#
loop_
_entity_poly.entity_id
_entity_poly.type
_entity_poly.pdbx_seq_one_letter_code
_entity_poly.pdbx_strand_id
1 'polypeptide(L)' 'MKTLLFTISHANLEALMAQGCLVRILELEDLGHERDHYVITALVRDRHLDEVIQRSADRPRWVTWG' A
#
# COMPACT_ATOMS: atom_id res chain seq x y z
N MET A 1 -12.30 7.68 -1.11
CA MET A 1 -10.90 7.48 -1.53
C MET A 1 -10.02 8.00 -0.42
N LYS A 2 -8.95 7.29 -0.08
CA LYS A 2 -8.06 7.67 1.00
C LYS A 2 -6.60 7.45 0.63
N THR A 3 -5.73 8.30 1.15
CA THR A 3 -4.28 8.15 0.99
C THR A 3 -3.74 7.41 2.21
N LEU A 4 -3.07 6.29 1.96
CA LEU A 4 -2.48 5.45 3.00
C LEU A 4 -0.98 5.33 2.78
N LEU A 5 -0.24 5.38 3.88
CA LEU A 5 1.17 4.99 3.97
C LEU A 5 1.25 3.64 4.68
N PHE A 6 1.89 2.65 4.06
CA PHE A 6 2.06 1.32 4.63
C PHE A 6 3.23 0.56 3.99
N THR A 7 3.72 -0.42 4.72
CA THR A 7 4.73 -1.38 4.28
C THR A 7 4.03 -2.60 3.69
N ILE A 8 4.53 -3.11 2.57
CA ILE A 8 3.92 -4.24 1.86
C ILE A 8 5.00 -5.08 1.17
N SER A 9 4.82 -6.40 1.12
CA SER A 9 5.71 -7.27 0.34
C SER A 9 5.48 -7.11 -1.17
N HIS A 10 6.46 -7.48 -2.00
CA HIS A 10 6.31 -7.44 -3.45
C HIS A 10 5.10 -8.22 -3.95
N ALA A 11 4.95 -9.47 -3.50
CA ALA A 11 3.83 -10.34 -3.89
C ALA A 11 2.47 -9.73 -3.52
N ASN A 12 2.34 -9.11 -2.34
CA ASN A 12 1.09 -8.48 -1.94
C ASN A 12 0.82 -7.18 -2.70
N LEU A 13 1.87 -6.41 -3.03
CA LEU A 13 1.76 -5.22 -3.84
C LEU A 13 1.21 -5.55 -5.24
N GLU A 14 1.81 -6.56 -5.90
CA GLU A 14 1.34 -7.04 -7.20
C GLU A 14 -0.13 -7.48 -7.14
N ALA A 15 -0.52 -8.24 -6.10
CA ALA A 15 -1.89 -8.68 -5.93
C ALA A 15 -2.89 -7.51 -5.79
N LEU A 16 -2.57 -6.50 -4.96
CA LEU A 16 -3.42 -5.33 -4.78
C LEU A 16 -3.52 -4.48 -6.05
N MET A 17 -2.45 -4.40 -6.85
CA MET A 17 -2.47 -3.73 -8.14
C MET A 17 -3.34 -4.48 -9.16
N ALA A 18 -3.18 -5.80 -9.26
CA ALA A 18 -3.96 -6.65 -10.17
C ALA A 18 -5.46 -6.61 -9.86
N GLN A 19 -5.84 -6.51 -8.58
CA GLN A 19 -7.22 -6.38 -8.13
C GLN A 19 -7.78 -4.95 -8.27
N GLY A 20 -6.95 -3.97 -8.61
CA GLY A 20 -7.35 -2.56 -8.68
C GLY A 20 -7.71 -1.96 -7.32
N CYS A 21 -7.16 -2.51 -6.22
CA CYS A 21 -7.32 -1.97 -4.88
C CYS A 21 -6.61 -0.62 -4.75
N LEU A 22 -5.43 -0.50 -5.36
CA LEU A 22 -4.66 0.74 -5.47
C LEU A 22 -5.11 1.49 -6.72
N VAL A 23 -5.57 2.72 -6.54
CA VAL A 23 -5.91 3.61 -7.67
C VAL A 23 -4.66 4.27 -8.23
N ARG A 24 -3.75 4.66 -7.35
CA ARG A 24 -2.49 5.32 -7.73
C ARG A 24 -1.46 5.13 -6.62
N ILE A 25 -0.23 4.80 -7.00
CA ILE A 25 0.93 4.88 -6.11
C ILE A 25 1.48 6.31 -6.25
N LEU A 26 1.62 7.01 -5.14
CA LEU A 26 2.15 8.37 -5.05
C LEU A 26 3.65 8.34 -4.78
N GLU A 27 4.08 7.46 -3.87
CA GLU A 27 5.47 7.24 -3.50
C GLU A 27 5.70 5.74 -3.27
N LEU A 28 6.90 5.28 -3.61
CA LEU A 28 7.36 3.90 -3.39
C LEU A 28 8.84 3.92 -3.05
N GLU A 29 9.18 3.32 -1.91
CA GLU A 29 10.54 3.15 -1.42
C GLU A 29 10.81 1.65 -1.22
N ASP A 30 11.87 1.14 -1.83
CA ASP A 30 12.34 -0.24 -1.63
C ASP A 30 13.14 -0.33 -0.33
N LEU A 31 12.69 -1.16 0.61
CA LEU A 31 13.37 -1.36 1.90
C LEU A 31 14.58 -2.32 1.82
N GLY A 32 14.92 -2.78 0.62
CA GLY A 32 16.10 -3.59 0.33
C GLY A 32 15.74 -5.02 -0.08
N HIS A 33 16.49 -5.52 -1.06
CA HIS A 33 16.32 -6.83 -1.71
C HIS A 33 16.27 -8.04 -0.76
N GLU A 34 16.82 -7.96 0.46
CA GLU A 34 16.78 -9.09 1.41
C GLU A 34 15.41 -9.30 2.05
N ARG A 35 14.56 -8.26 2.11
CA ARG A 35 13.24 -8.34 2.75
C ARG A 35 12.08 -8.43 1.77
N ASP A 36 12.27 -8.10 0.51
CA ASP A 36 11.20 -8.10 -0.52
C ASP A 36 9.99 -7.24 -0.11
N HIS A 37 10.25 -6.08 0.50
CA HIS A 37 9.23 -5.16 1.00
C HIS A 37 9.44 -3.74 0.49
N TYR A 38 8.33 -3.04 0.32
CA TYR A 38 8.24 -1.64 -0.04
C TYR A 38 7.52 -0.86 1.05
N VAL A 39 7.90 0.39 1.25
CA VAL A 39 7.04 1.41 1.87
C VAL A 39 6.38 2.18 0.75
N ILE A 40 5.04 2.21 0.74
CA ILE A 40 4.29 2.92 -0.29
C ILE A 40 3.31 3.91 0.30
N THR A 41 3.18 5.05 -0.38
CA THR A 41 2.07 5.99 -0.20
C THR A 41 1.13 5.82 -1.38
N ALA A 42 -0.11 5.37 -1.16
CA ALA A 42 -1.04 5.05 -2.23
C ALA A 42 -2.46 5.58 -1.98
N LEU A 43 -3.15 5.90 -3.06
CA LEU A 43 -4.56 6.26 -3.08
C LEU A 43 -5.40 4.99 -3.22
N VAL A 44 -6.21 4.70 -2.21
CA VAL A 44 -7.00 3.47 -2.07
C VAL A 44 -8.49 3.81 -2.10
N ARG A 45 -9.29 2.94 -2.73
CA ARG A 45 -10.76 3.08 -2.69
C ARG A 45 -11.29 2.62 -1.34
N ASP A 46 -12.31 3.29 -0.82
CA ASP A 46 -12.82 3.01 0.53
C ASP A 46 -13.30 1.55 0.68
N ARG A 47 -13.90 1.00 -0.38
CA ARG A 47 -14.33 -0.41 -0.44
C ARG A 47 -13.20 -1.45 -0.40
N HIS A 48 -11.95 -1.04 -0.57
CA HIS A 48 -10.77 -1.92 -0.57
C HIS A 48 -9.86 -1.65 0.63
N LEU A 49 -10.28 -0.84 1.61
CA LEU A 49 -9.47 -0.54 2.80
C LEU A 49 -9.13 -1.80 3.59
N ASP A 50 -10.11 -2.68 3.80
CA ASP A 50 -9.89 -3.91 4.57
C ASP A 50 -8.88 -4.83 3.88
N GLU A 51 -8.94 -4.93 2.54
CA GLU A 51 -8.00 -5.73 1.75
C GLU A 51 -6.56 -5.20 1.87
N VAL A 52 -6.40 -3.86 1.82
CA VAL A 52 -5.09 -3.23 2.02
C VAL A 52 -4.58 -3.47 3.43
N ILE A 53 -5.43 -3.30 4.46
CA ILE A 53 -5.06 -3.52 5.86
C ILE A 53 -4.61 -4.97 6.10
N GLN A 54 -5.32 -5.95 5.55
CA GLN A 54 -5.00 -7.37 5.73
C GLN A 54 -3.66 -7.79 5.10
N ARG A 55 -3.25 -7.13 4.00
CA ARG A 55 -2.03 -7.49 3.26
C ARG A 55 -0.81 -6.61 3.57
N SER A 56 -1.01 -5.57 4.37
CA SER A 56 0.08 -4.70 4.83
C SER A 56 0.91 -5.41 5.90
N ALA A 57 2.23 -5.22 5.88
CA ALA A 57 3.14 -5.76 6.87
C ALA A 57 3.08 -5.00 8.21
N ASP A 58 2.64 -3.75 8.18
CA ASP A 58 2.35 -2.93 9.35
C ASP A 58 0.95 -2.30 9.27
N ARG A 59 0.53 -1.64 10.35
CA ARG A 59 -0.77 -0.97 10.39
C ARG A 59 -0.75 0.28 9.50
N PRO A 60 -1.57 0.36 8.43
CA PRO A 60 -1.57 1.51 7.54
C PRO A 60 -1.88 2.82 8.27
N ARG A 61 -1.23 3.90 7.85
CA ARG A 61 -1.40 5.24 8.39
C ARG A 61 -2.11 6.13 7.38
N TRP A 62 -3.05 6.94 7.85
CA TRP A 62 -3.69 7.96 7.02
C TRP A 62 -2.71 9.10 6.75
N VAL A 63 -2.55 9.47 5.49
CA VAL A 63 -1.76 10.63 5.09
C VAL A 63 -2.70 11.81 4.88
N THR A 64 -2.51 12.87 5.66
CA THR A 64 -3.16 14.17 5.46
C THR A 64 -2.20 15.09 4.73
N TRP A 65 -2.60 15.56 3.54
CA TRP A 65 -1.89 16.63 2.85
C TRP A 65 -2.36 17.95 3.47
N GLY A 66 -1.45 18.64 4.14
CA GLY A 66 -1.69 19.97 4.72
C GLY A 66 -1.74 21.06 3.67
#